data_AF-A5E2U3-F1
#
_entry.id   AF-A5E2U3-F1
#
_cell.length_a   1.000
_cell.length_b   1.000
_cell.length_c   1.000
_cell.angle_alpha   90.00
_cell.angle_beta   90.00
_cell.angle_gamma   90.00
#
_symmetry.space_group_name_H-M   'P 1'
#
loop_
_entity.id
_entity.type
_entity.pdbx_description
1 polymer ?
#
loop_
_entity_poly.entity_id
_entity_poly.type
_entity_poly.pdbx_seq_one_letter_code
_entity_poly.pdbx_strand_id
1 'polypeptide(L)'
;MKEFSDSGELYNIRYQFYTHQHNKVKSYSLNEFTDENQLKVLEFQVRSTIALGQDASRLIEDGKLKFPDNEELFHLLQAWNDLKDFGTDDSTYFEDLKVATFELQAILTSLYLVKFEKDLDLGIKFLQTYIENINSLQKYNEIEVFLILIQLHFIKGNSKEATNVYRTLTSFPDFAKDDIIYQVIESWYISIQNGNDNINNAYYFYDEILSSSYEEEDVAGKVRNLNTLLALTLQLKHIPEAQEVSKLIQLLTEDGKLATSESENVFDRTGDVIANLVTLDRIVNNGENVLQLLEQLKKVNAEHELVKDEESKNAIFDSIVAKYQASSA
;
A
#
# COMPACT_ATOMS: atom_id res chain seq x y z
N MET A 1 18.52 -22.37 21.72
CA MET A 1 18.08 -20.97 21.74
C MET A 1 18.97 -20.19 20.80
N LYS A 2 18.55 -20.09 19.55
CA LYS A 2 19.18 -19.31 18.49
C LYS A 2 18.03 -18.84 17.61
N GLU A 3 17.15 -18.03 18.19
CA GLU A 3 16.00 -17.44 17.53
C GLU A 3 16.07 -15.95 17.86
N PHE A 4 15.81 -15.09 16.89
CA PHE A 4 15.74 -13.63 16.99
C PHE A 4 17.04 -12.83 16.79
N SER A 5 17.87 -13.19 15.80
CA SER A 5 18.90 -12.28 15.24
C SER A 5 18.37 -11.33 14.16
N ASP A 6 17.28 -11.68 13.48
CA ASP A 6 16.88 -10.98 12.24
C ASP A 6 16.10 -9.68 12.48
N SER A 7 15.43 -9.54 13.63
CA SER A 7 14.60 -8.36 13.90
C SER A 7 15.42 -7.09 14.05
N GLY A 8 16.66 -7.18 14.55
CA GLY A 8 17.54 -6.02 14.71
C GLY A 8 18.20 -5.57 13.41
N GLU A 9 18.76 -6.51 12.65
CA GLU A 9 19.53 -6.20 11.45
C GLU A 9 18.64 -5.71 10.31
N LEU A 10 17.46 -6.31 10.13
CA LEU A 10 16.51 -5.93 9.09
C LEU A 10 15.57 -4.78 9.50
N TYR A 11 15.64 -4.29 10.75
CA TYR A 11 14.71 -3.27 11.25
C TYR A 11 14.65 -2.04 10.34
N ASN A 12 15.81 -1.44 10.04
CA ASN A 12 15.87 -0.19 9.29
C ASN A 12 15.36 -0.34 7.86
N ILE A 13 15.76 -1.41 7.16
CA ILE A 13 15.34 -1.64 5.77
C ILE A 13 13.84 -1.96 5.70
N ARG A 14 13.30 -2.72 6.65
CA ARG A 14 11.84 -2.95 6.76
C ARG A 14 11.13 -1.63 7.01
N TYR A 15 11.58 -0.86 8.01
CA TYR A 15 10.99 0.44 8.33
C TYR A 15 10.92 1.34 7.11
N GLN A 16 12.03 1.48 6.38
CA GLN A 16 12.10 2.29 5.17
C GLN A 16 11.23 1.75 4.03
N PHE A 17 11.17 0.42 3.84
CA PHE A 17 10.31 -0.19 2.83
C PHE A 17 8.82 0.12 3.08
N TYR A 18 8.34 -0.11 4.30
CA TYR A 18 6.94 0.10 4.66
C TYR A 18 6.57 1.58 4.88
N THR A 19 7.55 2.46 5.01
CA THR A 19 7.36 3.92 5.01
C THR A 19 7.69 4.58 3.66
N HIS A 20 7.81 3.80 2.59
CA HIS A 20 7.95 4.26 1.20
C HIS A 20 9.26 4.97 0.84
N GLN A 21 10.34 4.71 1.58
CA GLN A 21 11.69 5.19 1.29
C GLN A 21 12.43 4.20 0.37
N HIS A 22 11.87 4.00 -0.83
CA HIS A 22 12.30 2.93 -1.75
C HIS A 22 13.69 3.16 -2.37
N ASN A 23 14.09 4.41 -2.60
CA ASN A 23 15.46 4.70 -3.06
C ASN A 23 16.46 4.39 -1.95
N LYS A 24 16.15 4.75 -0.70
CA LYS A 24 16.97 4.37 0.44
C LYS A 24 17.14 2.86 0.56
N VAL A 25 16.06 2.10 0.46
CA VAL A 25 16.10 0.62 0.50
C VAL A 25 17.03 0.06 -0.58
N LYS A 26 16.95 0.59 -1.81
CA LYS A 26 17.83 0.19 -2.91
C LYS A 26 19.30 0.53 -2.68
N SER A 27 19.59 1.59 -1.92
CA SER A 27 20.95 2.08 -1.70
C SER A 27 21.81 1.18 -0.81
N TYR A 28 21.20 0.29 -0.03
CA TYR A 28 21.91 -0.60 0.89
C TYR A 28 22.92 -1.51 0.17
N SER A 29 24.08 -1.69 0.78
CA SER A 29 25.03 -2.72 0.34
C SER A 29 24.70 -4.05 1.01
N LEU A 30 24.64 -5.14 0.25
CA LEU A 30 24.45 -6.48 0.82
C LEU A 30 25.53 -6.85 1.86
N ASN A 31 26.74 -6.30 1.72
CA ASN A 31 27.84 -6.57 2.65
C ASN A 31 27.65 -5.90 4.04
N GLU A 32 26.66 -5.04 4.19
CA GLU A 32 26.26 -4.47 5.49
C GLU A 32 25.42 -5.46 6.31
N PHE A 33 25.00 -6.57 5.70
CA PHE A 33 24.13 -7.57 6.30
C PHE A 33 24.80 -8.94 6.39
N THR A 34 24.43 -9.72 7.41
CA THR A 34 24.83 -11.12 7.54
C THR A 34 24.39 -11.95 6.33
N ASP A 35 25.17 -12.99 6.00
CA ASP A 35 24.87 -13.87 4.85
C ASP A 35 23.45 -14.46 4.91
N GLU A 36 22.94 -14.73 6.12
CA GLU A 36 21.58 -15.22 6.37
C GLU A 36 20.51 -14.20 5.95
N ASN A 37 20.78 -12.89 6.08
CA ASN A 37 19.82 -11.81 5.80
C ASN A 37 19.99 -11.16 4.41
N GLN A 38 21.10 -11.39 3.72
CA GLN A 38 21.36 -10.79 2.41
C GLN A 38 20.28 -11.12 1.36
N LEU A 39 19.71 -12.34 1.39
CA LEU A 39 18.63 -12.71 0.47
C LEU A 39 17.39 -11.84 0.69
N LYS A 40 17.00 -11.61 1.95
CA LYS A 40 15.82 -10.79 2.30
C LYS A 40 16.04 -9.31 1.97
N VAL A 41 17.27 -8.83 2.13
CA VAL A 41 17.65 -7.47 1.69
C VAL A 41 17.48 -7.33 0.18
N LEU A 42 18.02 -8.28 -0.59
CA LEU A 42 17.89 -8.28 -2.05
C LEU A 42 16.42 -8.32 -2.48
N GLU A 43 15.58 -9.12 -1.80
CA GLU A 43 14.13 -9.12 -2.03
C GLU A 43 13.53 -7.71 -1.88
N PHE A 44 13.82 -7.00 -0.79
CA PHE A 44 13.35 -5.63 -0.58
C PHE A 44 13.89 -4.64 -1.63
N GLN A 45 15.12 -4.82 -2.09
CA GLN A 45 15.71 -3.99 -3.15
C GLN A 45 15.01 -4.20 -4.49
N VAL A 46 14.73 -5.45 -4.87
CA VAL A 46 13.98 -5.77 -6.08
C VAL A 46 12.57 -5.18 -6.00
N ARG A 47 11.85 -5.44 -4.91
CA ARG A 47 10.50 -4.93 -4.69
C ARG A 47 10.44 -3.41 -4.69
N SER A 48 11.44 -2.73 -4.12
CA SER A 48 11.55 -1.27 -4.15
C SER A 48 11.84 -0.73 -5.55
N THR A 49 12.67 -1.41 -6.33
CA THR A 49 12.95 -1.07 -7.73
C THR A 49 11.66 -1.12 -8.56
N ILE A 50 10.89 -2.18 -8.41
CA ILE A 50 9.59 -2.35 -9.07
C ILE A 50 8.59 -1.29 -8.57
N ALA A 51 8.55 -1.00 -7.26
CA ALA A 51 7.66 0.01 -6.67
C ALA A 51 7.95 1.45 -7.15
N LEU A 52 9.19 1.72 -7.57
CA LEU A 52 9.59 2.98 -8.24
C LEU A 52 9.24 2.98 -9.74
N GLY A 53 8.75 1.86 -10.28
CA GLY A 53 8.47 1.68 -11.71
C GLY A 53 9.73 1.47 -12.55
N GLN A 54 10.84 1.04 -11.92
CA GLN A 54 12.10 0.76 -12.59
C GLN A 54 12.21 -0.74 -12.87
N ASP A 55 12.91 -1.11 -13.94
CA ASP A 55 13.19 -2.51 -14.27
C ASP A 55 14.21 -3.11 -13.30
N ALA A 56 13.82 -4.21 -12.65
CA ALA A 56 14.65 -4.94 -11.69
C ALA A 56 15.34 -6.17 -12.29
N SER A 57 15.20 -6.45 -13.59
CA SER A 57 15.71 -7.67 -14.25
C SER A 57 17.20 -7.93 -13.97
N ARG A 58 18.05 -6.90 -14.06
CA ARG A 58 19.48 -7.06 -13.76
C ARG A 58 19.74 -7.45 -12.30
N LEU A 59 19.03 -6.84 -11.36
CA LEU A 59 19.17 -7.13 -9.93
C LEU A 59 18.72 -8.57 -9.62
N ILE A 60 17.68 -9.03 -10.30
CA ILE A 60 17.16 -10.39 -10.22
C ILE A 60 18.20 -11.39 -10.78
N GLU A 61 18.79 -11.12 -11.95
CA GLU A 61 19.82 -11.98 -12.55
C GLU A 61 21.09 -12.08 -11.69
N ASP A 62 21.58 -10.95 -11.17
CA ASP A 62 22.70 -10.93 -10.22
C ASP A 62 22.35 -11.72 -8.94
N GLY A 63 21.09 -11.66 -8.51
CA GLY A 63 20.52 -12.43 -7.42
C GLY A 63 20.55 -13.94 -7.66
N LYS A 64 20.10 -14.40 -8.83
CA LYS A 64 20.14 -15.82 -9.24
C LYS A 64 21.55 -16.38 -9.19
N LEU A 65 22.54 -15.60 -9.61
CA LEU A 65 23.96 -16.00 -9.56
C LEU A 65 24.48 -16.13 -8.12
N LYS A 66 24.06 -15.23 -7.23
CA LYS A 66 24.52 -15.19 -5.84
C LYS A 66 23.80 -16.21 -4.94
N PHE A 67 22.52 -16.47 -5.20
CA PHE A 67 21.66 -17.34 -4.40
C PHE A 67 21.01 -18.43 -5.28
N PRO A 68 21.80 -19.35 -5.88
CA PRO A 68 21.32 -20.31 -6.86
C PRO A 68 20.25 -21.28 -6.32
N ASP A 69 20.21 -21.50 -5.01
CA ASP A 69 19.24 -22.40 -4.37
C ASP A 69 17.84 -21.76 -4.19
N ASN A 70 17.63 -20.51 -4.64
CA ASN A 70 16.38 -19.76 -4.46
C ASN A 70 15.69 -19.44 -5.81
N GLU A 71 15.76 -20.38 -6.75
CA GLU A 71 15.23 -20.22 -8.11
C GLU A 71 13.74 -19.81 -8.13
N GLU A 72 12.90 -20.45 -7.31
CA GLU A 72 11.46 -20.12 -7.23
C GLU A 72 11.19 -18.67 -6.82
N LEU A 73 11.98 -18.12 -5.89
CA LEU A 73 11.87 -16.73 -5.46
C LEU A 73 12.21 -15.78 -6.61
N PHE A 74 13.27 -16.04 -7.38
CA PHE A 74 13.65 -15.17 -8.49
C PHE A 74 12.72 -15.31 -9.69
N HIS A 75 12.13 -16.49 -9.93
CA HIS A 75 11.06 -16.65 -10.92
C HIS A 75 9.83 -15.83 -10.55
N LEU A 76 9.41 -15.86 -9.28
CA LEU A 76 8.33 -15.00 -8.78
C LEU A 76 8.63 -13.51 -8.98
N LEU A 77 9.83 -13.08 -8.59
CA LEU A 77 10.24 -11.68 -8.68
C LEU A 77 10.32 -11.20 -10.14
N GLN A 78 10.82 -12.05 -11.04
CA GLN A 78 10.84 -11.76 -12.47
C GLN A 78 9.43 -11.66 -13.03
N ALA A 79 8.56 -12.64 -12.73
CA ALA A 79 7.16 -12.61 -13.16
C ALA A 79 6.46 -11.33 -12.70
N TRP A 80 6.70 -10.89 -11.45
CA TRP A 80 6.14 -9.64 -10.93
C TRP A 80 6.72 -8.38 -11.61
N ASN A 81 8.01 -8.37 -11.92
CA ASN A 81 8.66 -7.28 -12.66
C ASN A 81 8.07 -7.13 -14.07
N ASP A 82 7.89 -8.26 -14.75
CA ASP A 82 7.44 -8.33 -16.15
C ASP A 82 6.01 -7.84 -16.34
N LEU A 83 5.14 -7.93 -15.31
CA LEU A 83 3.75 -7.45 -15.37
C LEU A 83 3.63 -5.97 -15.77
N LYS A 84 4.64 -5.14 -15.46
CA LYS A 84 4.63 -3.73 -15.82
C LYS A 84 4.80 -3.53 -17.32
N ASP A 85 5.68 -4.30 -17.95
CA ASP A 85 6.08 -4.10 -19.33
C ASP A 85 5.26 -4.96 -20.32
N PHE A 86 4.80 -6.14 -19.87
CA PHE A 86 4.12 -7.13 -20.72
C PHE A 86 2.66 -7.41 -20.29
N GLY A 87 2.20 -6.84 -19.17
CA GLY A 87 0.86 -7.10 -18.65
C GLY A 87 0.67 -8.57 -18.25
N THR A 88 -0.55 -9.08 -18.38
CA THR A 88 -0.90 -10.47 -18.04
C THR A 88 -0.60 -11.47 -19.15
N ASP A 89 -0.43 -11.01 -20.39
CA ASP A 89 -0.41 -11.88 -21.58
C ASP A 89 0.70 -12.94 -21.55
N ASP A 90 1.81 -12.66 -20.87
CA ASP A 90 2.96 -13.56 -20.70
C ASP A 90 3.08 -14.13 -19.27
N SER A 91 2.10 -13.88 -18.38
CA SER A 91 2.24 -14.14 -16.95
C SER A 91 1.78 -15.54 -16.51
N THR A 92 2.35 -16.59 -17.11
CA THR A 92 1.97 -17.99 -16.81
C THR A 92 2.26 -18.38 -15.35
N TYR A 93 3.23 -17.72 -14.72
CA TYR A 93 3.63 -18.03 -13.34
C TYR A 93 2.46 -17.95 -12.36
N PHE A 94 1.68 -16.86 -12.38
CA PHE A 94 0.60 -16.66 -11.42
C PHE A 94 -0.63 -17.52 -11.74
N GLU A 95 -0.89 -17.79 -13.02
CA GLU A 95 -2.01 -18.63 -13.46
C GLU A 95 -1.85 -20.10 -13.03
N ASP A 96 -0.62 -20.62 -13.10
CA ASP A 96 -0.30 -21.99 -12.74
C ASP A 96 -0.26 -22.22 -11.23
N LEU A 97 -0.02 -21.17 -10.45
CA LEU A 97 0.13 -21.29 -9.00
C LEU A 97 -1.20 -21.51 -8.28
N LYS A 98 -1.34 -22.68 -7.64
CA LYS A 98 -2.56 -23.04 -6.88
C LYS A 98 -2.46 -22.84 -5.38
N VAL A 99 -1.25 -22.97 -4.82
CA VAL A 99 -0.97 -22.81 -3.39
C VAL A 99 0.41 -22.18 -3.27
N ALA A 100 0.55 -21.16 -2.42
CA ALA A 100 1.85 -20.58 -2.12
C ALA A 100 2.67 -21.47 -1.16
N THR A 101 3.97 -21.53 -1.37
CA THR A 101 4.94 -22.26 -0.55
C THR A 101 5.72 -21.34 0.41
N PHE A 102 5.74 -20.03 0.15
CA PHE A 102 6.36 -19.01 0.99
C PHE A 102 5.63 -17.66 0.93
N GLU A 103 5.91 -16.78 1.91
CA GLU A 103 5.17 -15.54 2.17
C GLU A 103 5.03 -14.63 0.94
N LEU A 104 6.15 -14.31 0.28
CA LEU A 104 6.13 -13.39 -0.85
C LEU A 104 5.32 -13.94 -2.03
N GLN A 105 5.34 -15.26 -2.22
CA GLN A 105 4.53 -15.92 -3.24
C GLN A 105 3.04 -15.77 -2.94
N ALA A 106 2.64 -15.90 -1.67
CA ALA A 106 1.27 -15.67 -1.23
C ALA A 106 0.85 -14.21 -1.50
N ILE A 107 1.69 -13.26 -1.14
CA ILE A 107 1.43 -11.82 -1.30
C ILE A 107 1.29 -11.43 -2.76
N LEU A 108 2.32 -11.67 -3.57
CA LEU A 108 2.36 -11.19 -4.95
C LEU A 108 1.31 -11.87 -5.83
N THR A 109 1.01 -13.15 -5.60
CA THR A 109 -0.08 -13.84 -6.31
C THR A 109 -1.43 -13.26 -5.94
N SER A 110 -1.67 -12.95 -4.67
CA SER A 110 -2.93 -12.34 -4.24
C SER A 110 -3.10 -10.94 -4.80
N LEU A 111 -2.01 -10.16 -4.86
CA LEU A 111 -2.00 -8.86 -5.54
C LEU A 111 -2.22 -8.98 -7.04
N TYR A 112 -1.66 -10.01 -7.69
CA TYR A 112 -1.90 -10.32 -9.11
C TYR A 112 -3.40 -10.53 -9.36
N LEU A 113 -4.02 -11.44 -8.61
CA LEU A 113 -5.44 -11.79 -8.72
C LEU A 113 -6.34 -10.56 -8.53
N VAL A 114 -6.04 -9.71 -7.55
CA VAL A 114 -6.83 -8.51 -7.28
C VAL A 114 -6.62 -7.44 -8.36
N LYS A 115 -5.36 -7.16 -8.71
CA LYS A 115 -5.01 -6.02 -9.56
C LYS A 115 -5.30 -6.29 -11.04
N PHE A 116 -4.98 -7.50 -11.51
CA PHE A 116 -5.01 -7.84 -12.93
C PHE A 116 -6.25 -8.67 -13.29
N GLU A 117 -6.57 -9.72 -12.53
CA GLU A 117 -7.77 -10.54 -12.77
C GLU A 117 -9.06 -9.92 -12.23
N LYS A 118 -8.95 -8.85 -11.43
CA LYS A 118 -10.07 -8.20 -10.74
C LYS A 118 -10.88 -9.16 -9.84
N ASP A 119 -10.24 -10.23 -9.36
CA ASP A 119 -10.85 -11.24 -8.49
C ASP A 119 -10.39 -11.07 -7.04
N LEU A 120 -11.08 -10.17 -6.34
CA LEU A 120 -10.84 -9.88 -4.92
C LEU A 120 -11.07 -11.11 -4.03
N ASP A 121 -12.05 -11.94 -4.37
CA ASP A 121 -12.46 -13.08 -3.55
C ASP A 121 -11.45 -14.21 -3.63
N LEU A 122 -10.91 -14.45 -4.83
CA LEU A 122 -9.84 -15.41 -5.02
C LEU A 122 -8.54 -14.96 -4.35
N GLY A 123 -8.19 -13.67 -4.44
CA GLY A 123 -7.03 -13.11 -3.72
C GLY A 123 -7.13 -13.28 -2.21
N ILE A 124 -8.29 -12.98 -1.61
CA ILE A 124 -8.55 -13.22 -0.17
C ILE A 124 -8.39 -14.70 0.16
N LYS A 125 -9.03 -15.58 -0.62
CA LYS A 125 -8.99 -17.03 -0.39
C LYS A 125 -7.57 -17.59 -0.48
N PHE A 126 -6.75 -17.05 -1.39
CA PHE A 126 -5.37 -17.47 -1.58
C PHE A 126 -4.52 -17.19 -0.33
N LEU A 127 -4.59 -15.97 0.22
CA LEU A 127 -3.92 -15.61 1.47
C LEU A 127 -4.42 -16.44 2.65
N GLN A 128 -5.73 -16.63 2.78
CA GLN A 128 -6.32 -17.44 3.86
C GLN A 128 -5.79 -18.88 3.82
N THR A 129 -5.77 -19.48 2.63
CA THR A 129 -5.25 -20.84 2.42
C THR A 129 -3.79 -20.94 2.84
N TYR A 130 -2.96 -19.95 2.48
CA TYR A 130 -1.56 -19.91 2.91
C TYR A 130 -1.43 -19.84 4.43
N ILE A 131 -2.13 -18.90 5.07
CA ILE A 131 -2.10 -18.71 6.53
C ILE A 131 -2.61 -19.95 7.27
N GLU A 132 -3.60 -20.67 6.74
CA GLU A 132 -4.11 -21.90 7.35
C GLU A 132 -3.09 -23.06 7.32
N ASN A 133 -2.22 -23.09 6.31
CA ASN A 133 -1.26 -24.18 6.08
C ASN A 133 0.08 -24.00 6.81
N ILE A 134 0.41 -22.79 7.27
CA ILE A 134 1.65 -22.51 8.00
C ILE A 134 1.49 -22.68 9.52
N ASN A 135 2.58 -23.05 10.19
CA ASN A 135 2.59 -23.23 11.65
C ASN A 135 2.60 -21.89 12.40
N SER A 136 2.36 -21.91 13.72
CA SER A 136 2.28 -20.69 14.52
C SER A 136 3.58 -19.87 14.54
N LEU A 137 4.75 -20.50 14.57
CA LEU A 137 6.03 -19.79 14.57
C LEU A 137 6.23 -19.03 13.25
N GLN A 138 5.88 -19.67 12.13
CA GLN A 138 5.94 -19.05 10.82
C GLN A 138 4.97 -17.87 10.70
N LYS A 139 3.74 -17.99 11.24
CA LYS A 139 2.79 -16.86 11.32
C LYS A 139 3.36 -15.63 12.02
N TYR A 140 4.15 -15.82 13.08
CA TYR A 140 4.74 -14.72 13.82
C TYR A 140 5.83 -13.98 13.04
N ASN A 141 6.48 -14.65 12.08
CA ASN A 141 7.56 -14.09 11.28
C ASN A 141 7.07 -13.54 9.93
N GLU A 142 5.91 -13.98 9.47
CA GLU A 142 5.31 -13.65 8.18
C GLU A 142 4.05 -12.80 8.38
N ILE A 143 4.24 -11.57 8.87
CA ILE A 143 3.15 -10.66 9.23
C ILE A 143 2.57 -9.95 7.98
N GLU A 144 3.33 -9.87 6.87
CA GLU A 144 2.93 -9.11 5.69
C GLU A 144 1.70 -9.72 5.00
N VAL A 145 1.54 -11.05 5.04
CA VAL A 145 0.30 -11.70 4.53
C VAL A 145 -0.96 -11.25 5.28
N PHE A 146 -0.86 -10.92 6.56
CA PHE A 146 -1.98 -10.40 7.34
C PHE A 146 -2.28 -8.94 7.00
N LEU A 147 -1.25 -8.13 6.70
CA LEU A 147 -1.42 -6.75 6.22
C LEU A 147 -2.29 -6.72 4.97
N ILE A 148 -1.93 -7.53 3.96
CA ILE A 148 -2.69 -7.57 2.71
C ILE A 148 -4.08 -8.15 2.95
N LEU A 149 -4.23 -9.22 3.73
CA LEU A 149 -5.53 -9.84 3.99
C LEU A 149 -6.51 -8.87 4.68
N ILE A 150 -6.05 -8.11 5.67
CA ILE A 150 -6.87 -7.08 6.33
C ILE A 150 -7.27 -5.99 5.35
N GLN A 151 -6.32 -5.51 4.52
CA GLN A 151 -6.59 -4.50 3.50
C GLN A 151 -7.66 -4.98 2.51
N LEU A 152 -7.55 -6.21 1.99
CA LEU A 152 -8.52 -6.77 1.05
C LEU A 152 -9.91 -6.92 1.69
N HIS A 153 -10.00 -7.29 2.96
CA HIS A 153 -11.28 -7.33 3.66
C HIS A 153 -11.91 -5.95 3.82
N PHE A 154 -11.13 -4.90 4.07
CA PHE A 154 -11.65 -3.53 4.08
C PHE A 154 -12.12 -3.08 2.70
N ILE A 155 -11.36 -3.36 1.64
CA ILE A 155 -11.76 -3.05 0.26
C ILE A 155 -13.08 -3.76 -0.11
N LYS A 156 -13.25 -5.02 0.35
CA LYS A 156 -14.51 -5.77 0.17
C LYS A 156 -15.69 -5.20 0.97
N GLY A 157 -15.46 -4.23 1.87
CA GLY A 157 -16.48 -3.75 2.81
C GLY A 157 -16.81 -4.75 3.93
N ASN A 158 -15.94 -5.75 4.16
CA ASN A 158 -16.14 -6.80 5.17
C ASN A 158 -15.33 -6.52 6.45
N SER A 159 -15.69 -5.46 7.17
CA SER A 159 -15.00 -5.04 8.40
C SER A 159 -15.00 -6.12 9.49
N LYS A 160 -16.01 -7.01 9.50
CA LYS A 160 -16.08 -8.11 10.47
C LYS A 160 -14.92 -9.09 10.29
N GLU A 161 -14.65 -9.51 9.06
CA GLU A 161 -13.53 -10.43 8.82
C GLU A 161 -12.18 -9.73 8.98
N ALA A 162 -12.05 -8.45 8.60
CA ALA A 162 -10.85 -7.67 8.93
C ALA A 162 -10.56 -7.66 10.44
N THR A 163 -11.58 -7.47 11.28
CA THR A 163 -11.47 -7.55 12.75
C THR A 163 -11.10 -8.95 13.24
N ASN A 164 -11.61 -10.02 12.62
CA ASN A 164 -11.24 -11.40 13.01
C ASN A 164 -9.76 -11.68 12.72
N VAL A 165 -9.27 -11.25 11.55
CA VAL A 165 -7.86 -11.37 11.18
C VAL A 165 -6.99 -10.53 12.12
N TYR A 166 -7.36 -9.28 12.40
CA TYR A 166 -6.64 -8.43 13.35
C TYR A 166 -6.58 -9.03 14.76
N ARG A 167 -7.67 -9.61 15.26
CA ARG A 167 -7.67 -10.30 16.56
C ARG A 167 -6.66 -11.45 16.62
N THR A 168 -6.44 -12.14 15.51
CA THR A 168 -5.40 -13.17 15.43
C THR A 168 -4.01 -12.57 15.66
N LEU A 169 -3.71 -11.44 15.04
CA LEU A 169 -2.44 -10.71 15.26
C LEU A 169 -2.28 -10.25 16.71
N THR A 170 -3.34 -9.76 17.35
CA THR A 170 -3.26 -9.32 18.77
C THR A 170 -2.92 -10.45 19.74
N SER A 171 -3.11 -11.71 19.32
CA SER A 171 -2.74 -12.90 20.10
C SER A 171 -1.27 -13.32 19.91
N PHE A 172 -0.53 -12.67 19.01
CA PHE A 172 0.87 -12.98 18.77
C PHE A 172 1.73 -12.55 19.97
N PRO A 173 2.91 -13.19 20.15
CA PRO A 173 3.86 -12.79 21.18
C PRO A 173 4.28 -11.32 21.03
N ASP A 174 4.71 -10.69 22.13
CA ASP A 174 5.03 -9.25 22.14
C ASP A 174 6.13 -8.87 21.15
N PHE A 175 7.11 -9.74 20.88
CA PHE A 175 8.17 -9.46 19.91
C PHE A 175 7.65 -9.23 18.47
N ALA A 176 6.49 -9.79 18.12
CA ALA A 176 5.89 -9.60 16.80
C ALA A 176 5.26 -8.21 16.66
N LYS A 177 4.94 -7.55 17.78
CA LYS A 177 4.32 -6.22 17.83
C LYS A 177 5.34 -5.09 17.60
N ASP A 178 6.62 -5.38 17.81
CA ASP A 178 7.72 -4.45 17.54
C ASP A 178 8.03 -4.32 16.04
N ASP A 179 7.44 -5.17 15.18
CA ASP A 179 7.61 -5.09 13.73
C ASP A 179 6.82 -3.90 13.15
N ILE A 180 7.46 -3.11 12.29
CA ILE A 180 6.81 -1.99 11.59
C ILE A 180 5.56 -2.43 10.82
N ILE A 181 5.52 -3.66 10.29
CA ILE A 181 4.35 -4.19 9.59
C ILE A 181 3.17 -4.25 10.55
N TYR A 182 3.39 -4.72 11.78
CA TYR A 182 2.34 -4.75 12.81
C TYR A 182 1.83 -3.33 13.10
N GLN A 183 2.73 -2.35 13.26
CA GLN A 183 2.36 -0.96 13.53
C GLN A 183 1.56 -0.33 12.37
N VAL A 184 1.95 -0.62 11.11
CA VAL A 184 1.18 -0.20 9.92
C VAL A 184 -0.22 -0.84 9.94
N ILE A 185 -0.32 -2.15 10.19
CA ILE A 185 -1.60 -2.86 10.29
C ILE A 185 -2.48 -2.22 11.38
N GLU A 186 -1.94 -2.02 12.57
CA GLU A 186 -2.67 -1.43 13.70
C GLU A 186 -3.17 -0.04 13.34
N SER A 187 -2.31 0.83 12.78
CA SER A 187 -2.69 2.20 12.39
C SER A 187 -3.85 2.22 11.40
N TRP A 188 -3.82 1.37 10.37
CA TRP A 188 -4.90 1.27 9.37
C TRP A 188 -6.17 0.73 10.00
N TYR A 189 -6.06 -0.36 10.75
CA TYR A 189 -7.18 -1.00 11.39
C TYR A 189 -7.92 -0.02 12.31
N ILE A 190 -7.22 0.64 13.23
CA ILE A 190 -7.83 1.55 14.20
C ILE A 190 -8.41 2.80 13.53
N SER A 191 -7.75 3.35 12.49
CA SER A 191 -8.26 4.52 11.76
C SER A 191 -9.64 4.28 11.14
N ILE A 192 -9.89 3.05 10.64
CA ILE A 192 -11.14 2.68 9.99
C ILE A 192 -12.26 2.35 10.99
N GLN A 193 -11.92 1.93 12.22
CA GLN A 193 -12.94 1.67 13.26
C GLN A 193 -13.65 2.93 13.76
N ASN A 194 -13.18 4.12 13.34
CA ASN A 194 -13.61 5.43 13.82
C ASN A 194 -13.39 5.62 15.34
N GLY A 195 -13.63 6.83 15.82
CA GLY A 195 -13.41 7.24 17.21
C GLY A 195 -12.12 8.04 17.37
N ASN A 196 -12.21 9.17 18.07
CA ASN A 196 -11.12 10.15 18.15
C ASN A 196 -9.81 9.55 18.69
N ASP A 197 -9.86 8.70 19.72
CA ASP A 197 -8.65 8.10 20.30
C ASP A 197 -7.94 7.15 19.32
N ASN A 198 -8.71 6.37 18.57
CA ASN A 198 -8.16 5.47 17.55
C ASN A 198 -7.49 6.26 16.42
N ILE A 199 -8.16 7.31 15.93
CA ILE A 199 -7.63 8.14 14.85
C ILE A 199 -6.40 8.94 15.34
N ASN A 200 -6.40 9.42 16.59
CA ASN A 200 -5.24 10.09 17.19
C ASN A 200 -4.03 9.15 17.27
N ASN A 201 -4.21 7.88 17.68
CA ASN A 201 -3.13 6.91 17.72
C ASN A 201 -2.53 6.66 16.31
N ALA A 202 -3.38 6.50 15.30
CA ALA A 202 -2.93 6.39 13.92
C ALA A 202 -2.23 7.68 13.43
N TYR A 203 -2.75 8.85 13.80
CA TYR A 203 -2.15 10.15 13.49
C TYR A 203 -0.73 10.24 14.04
N TYR A 204 -0.52 9.92 15.32
CA TYR A 204 0.81 10.01 15.94
C TYR A 204 1.82 9.07 15.30
N PHE A 205 1.40 7.88 14.87
CA PHE A 205 2.27 6.97 14.13
C PHE A 205 2.78 7.59 12.82
N TYR A 206 1.89 8.20 12.03
CA TYR A 206 2.28 8.85 10.78
C TYR A 206 3.06 10.16 11.00
N ASP A 207 2.73 10.92 12.04
CA ASP A 207 3.50 12.11 12.44
C ASP A 207 4.93 11.73 12.85
N GLU A 208 5.11 10.64 13.60
CA GLU A 208 6.42 10.09 13.94
C GLU A 208 7.20 9.66 12.70
N ILE A 209 6.56 8.93 11.78
CA ILE A 209 7.18 8.55 10.49
C ILE A 209 7.65 9.79 9.72
N LEU A 210 6.83 10.85 9.69
CA LEU A 210 7.13 12.08 8.96
C LEU A 210 8.15 12.98 9.66
N SER A 211 8.37 12.78 10.97
CA SER A 211 9.45 13.42 11.73
C SER A 211 10.84 12.87 11.38
N SER A 212 10.90 11.66 10.79
CA SER A 212 12.13 11.08 10.29
C SER A 212 12.68 11.82 9.07
N SER A 213 13.99 11.76 8.87
CA SER A 213 14.63 12.36 7.69
C SER A 213 14.39 11.49 6.45
N TYR A 214 13.81 12.10 5.41
CA TYR A 214 13.69 11.50 4.08
C TYR A 214 14.87 11.95 3.22
N GLU A 215 15.44 11.03 2.43
CA GLU A 215 16.37 11.41 1.37
C GLU A 215 15.65 12.20 0.27
N GLU A 216 16.39 13.05 -0.45
CA GLU A 216 15.81 13.90 -1.50
C GLU A 216 15.14 13.09 -2.62
N GLU A 217 15.61 11.87 -2.86
CA GLU A 217 15.07 10.95 -3.87
C GLU A 217 13.76 10.28 -3.42
N ASP A 218 13.45 10.27 -2.12
CA ASP A 218 12.27 9.61 -1.52
C ASP A 218 11.09 10.57 -1.24
N VAL A 219 11.07 11.74 -1.89
CA VAL A 219 9.99 12.73 -1.75
C VAL A 219 8.62 12.14 -2.10
N ALA A 220 8.54 11.21 -3.07
CA ALA A 220 7.29 10.53 -3.41
C ALA A 220 6.72 9.73 -2.23
N GLY A 221 7.60 9.03 -1.50
CA GLY A 221 7.23 8.30 -0.29
C GLY A 221 6.77 9.24 0.83
N LYS A 222 7.47 10.37 0.99
CA LYS A 222 7.06 11.41 1.95
C LYS A 222 5.67 11.95 1.65
N VAL A 223 5.37 12.26 0.38
CA VAL A 223 4.04 12.73 -0.04
C VAL A 223 2.96 11.68 0.25
N ARG A 224 3.27 10.39 0.09
CA ARG A 224 2.33 9.31 0.41
C ARG A 224 1.96 9.30 1.90
N ASN A 225 2.94 9.36 2.79
CA ASN A 225 2.69 9.40 4.23
C ASN A 225 2.00 10.71 4.66
N LEU A 226 2.34 11.84 4.03
CA LEU A 226 1.61 13.11 4.22
C LEU A 226 0.15 13.01 3.79
N ASN A 227 -0.15 12.29 2.70
CA ASN A 227 -1.52 12.09 2.25
C ASN A 227 -2.33 11.24 3.24
N THR A 228 -1.71 10.23 3.85
CA THR A 228 -2.33 9.49 4.94
C THR A 228 -2.58 10.38 6.16
N LEU A 229 -1.58 11.19 6.55
CA LEU A 229 -1.74 12.17 7.64
C LEU A 229 -2.87 13.17 7.35
N LEU A 230 -2.98 13.66 6.11
CA LEU A 230 -4.07 14.53 5.67
C LEU A 230 -5.44 13.87 5.87
N ALA A 231 -5.61 12.61 5.45
CA ALA A 231 -6.85 11.87 5.64
C ALA A 231 -7.22 11.72 7.13
N LEU A 232 -6.26 11.38 7.99
CA LEU A 232 -6.46 11.26 9.43
C LEU A 232 -6.83 12.62 10.07
N THR A 233 -6.18 13.70 9.62
CA THR A 233 -6.41 15.06 10.11
C THR A 233 -7.81 15.56 9.73
N LEU A 234 -8.26 15.25 8.51
CA LEU A 234 -9.63 15.49 8.04
C LEU A 234 -10.66 14.72 8.90
N GLN A 235 -10.40 13.45 9.22
CA GLN A 235 -11.27 12.65 10.09
C GLN A 235 -11.38 13.22 11.51
N LEU A 236 -10.27 13.76 12.06
CA LEU A 236 -10.25 14.47 13.34
C LEU A 236 -10.91 15.85 13.30
N LYS A 237 -11.24 16.36 12.09
CA LYS A 237 -11.78 17.70 11.86
C LYS A 237 -10.82 18.82 12.29
N HIS A 238 -9.52 18.55 12.28
CA HIS A 238 -8.46 19.51 12.53
C HIS A 238 -8.18 20.29 11.23
N ILE A 239 -9.15 21.12 10.82
CA ILE A 239 -9.15 21.75 9.49
C ILE A 239 -7.94 22.67 9.23
N PRO A 240 -7.53 23.54 10.17
CA PRO A 240 -6.32 24.35 9.97
C PRO A 240 -5.08 23.49 9.70
N GLU A 241 -4.89 22.41 10.46
CA GLU A 241 -3.80 21.46 10.30
C GLU A 241 -3.88 20.73 8.95
N ALA A 242 -5.08 20.33 8.53
CA ALA A 242 -5.28 19.71 7.21
C ALA A 242 -4.89 20.65 6.06
N GLN A 243 -5.17 21.95 6.19
CA GLN A 243 -4.73 22.95 5.21
C GLN A 243 -3.21 23.10 5.18
N GLU A 244 -2.53 23.06 6.32
CA GLU A 244 -1.06 23.11 6.37
C GLU A 244 -0.41 21.86 5.76
N VAL A 245 -0.94 20.66 6.04
CA VAL A 245 -0.47 19.42 5.41
C VAL A 245 -0.69 19.48 3.89
N SER A 246 -1.84 19.96 3.43
CA SER A 246 -2.12 20.17 2.00
C SER A 246 -1.11 21.11 1.33
N LYS A 247 -0.76 22.24 1.98
CA LYS A 247 0.25 23.16 1.45
C LYS A 247 1.62 22.51 1.36
N LEU A 248 2.00 21.71 2.35
CA LEU A 248 3.27 20.98 2.31
C LEU A 248 3.31 19.97 1.17
N ILE A 249 2.21 19.24 0.92
CA ILE A 249 2.09 18.35 -0.25
C ILE A 249 2.21 19.15 -1.55
N GLN A 250 1.53 20.30 -1.67
CA GLN A 250 1.63 21.18 -2.84
C GLN A 250 3.06 21.65 -3.07
N LEU A 251 3.76 22.14 -2.04
CA LEU A 251 5.16 22.56 -2.16
C LEU A 251 6.06 21.41 -2.67
N LEU A 252 5.88 20.19 -2.14
CA LEU A 252 6.68 19.04 -2.56
C LEU A 252 6.35 18.55 -3.98
N THR A 253 5.15 18.85 -4.49
CA THR A 253 4.70 18.44 -5.83
C THR A 253 4.94 19.50 -6.89
N GLU A 254 4.72 20.78 -6.59
CA GLU A 254 4.83 21.94 -7.49
C GLU A 254 6.26 22.46 -7.66
N ASP A 255 7.15 22.33 -6.65
CA ASP A 255 8.57 22.75 -6.75
C ASP A 255 9.40 21.88 -7.74
N GLY A 256 8.76 21.12 -8.63
CA GLY A 256 9.41 20.32 -9.66
C GLY A 256 10.09 19.04 -9.17
N LYS A 257 9.97 18.70 -7.88
CA LYS A 257 10.58 17.48 -7.31
C LYS A 257 9.86 16.18 -7.70
N LEU A 258 8.57 16.25 -8.03
CA LEU A 258 7.76 15.10 -8.46
C LEU A 258 7.24 15.21 -9.90
N ALA A 259 7.41 16.36 -10.56
CA ALA A 259 6.89 16.61 -11.91
C ALA A 259 7.69 15.93 -13.04
N THR A 260 8.76 15.19 -12.73
CA THR A 260 9.76 14.72 -13.70
C THR A 260 9.86 13.20 -13.87
N SER A 261 9.13 12.38 -13.09
CA SER A 261 9.21 10.94 -13.24
C SER A 261 8.10 10.40 -14.15
N GLU A 262 8.45 10.00 -15.37
CA GLU A 262 7.62 9.32 -16.38
C GLU A 262 7.11 7.92 -15.95
N SER A 263 7.11 7.63 -14.65
CA SER A 263 6.68 6.34 -14.09
C SER A 263 5.16 6.34 -13.94
N GLU A 264 4.47 5.51 -14.72
CA GLU A 264 3.01 5.31 -14.64
C GLU A 264 2.50 5.00 -13.21
N ASN A 265 3.35 4.44 -12.33
CA ASN A 265 3.00 4.18 -10.92
C ASN A 265 2.97 5.44 -10.03
N VAL A 266 3.47 6.58 -10.49
CA VAL A 266 3.39 7.88 -9.78
C VAL A 266 2.04 8.54 -10.03
N PHE A 267 1.40 8.27 -11.17
CA PHE A 267 0.09 8.83 -11.51
C PHE A 267 -1.04 8.26 -10.64
N ASP A 268 -1.03 6.96 -10.34
CA ASP A 268 -2.04 6.34 -9.47
C ASP A 268 -2.04 6.95 -8.05
N ARG A 269 -0.87 7.40 -7.57
CA ARG A 269 -0.65 7.99 -6.24
C ARG A 269 -1.04 9.46 -6.13
N THR A 270 -1.23 10.12 -7.27
CA THR A 270 -1.72 11.51 -7.33
C THR A 270 -3.25 11.55 -7.21
N GLY A 271 -3.94 10.47 -7.58
CA GLY A 271 -5.40 10.35 -7.46
C GLY A 271 -5.89 10.49 -6.02
N ASP A 272 -5.28 9.75 -5.09
CA ASP A 272 -5.66 9.78 -3.66
C ASP A 272 -5.48 11.18 -3.04
N VAL A 273 -4.42 11.90 -3.44
CA VAL A 273 -4.17 13.28 -3.00
C VAL A 273 -5.29 14.18 -3.50
N ILE A 274 -5.62 14.12 -4.80
CA ILE A 274 -6.70 14.92 -5.39
C ILE A 274 -8.04 14.60 -4.70
N ALA A 275 -8.32 13.32 -4.39
CA ALA A 275 -9.53 12.92 -3.68
C ALA A 275 -9.63 13.53 -2.27
N ASN A 276 -8.52 13.56 -1.52
CA ASN A 276 -8.47 14.25 -0.23
C ASN A 276 -8.61 15.78 -0.39
N LEU A 277 -8.06 16.36 -1.45
CA LEU A 277 -8.26 17.78 -1.78
C LEU A 277 -9.72 18.11 -2.12
N VAL A 278 -10.43 17.23 -2.85
CA VAL A 278 -11.89 17.38 -3.09
C VAL A 278 -12.63 17.46 -1.75
N THR A 279 -12.28 16.59 -0.80
CA THR A 279 -12.89 16.58 0.53
C THR A 279 -12.58 17.86 1.30
N LEU A 280 -11.33 18.31 1.30
CA LEU A 280 -10.91 19.55 1.95
C LEU A 280 -11.60 20.78 1.33
N ASP A 281 -11.72 20.86 0.01
CA ASP A 281 -12.37 21.98 -0.70
C ASP A 281 -13.87 22.06 -0.38
N ARG A 282 -14.56 20.91 -0.27
CA ARG A 282 -15.96 20.85 0.21
C ARG A 282 -16.11 21.46 1.60
N ILE A 283 -15.13 21.26 2.48
CA ILE A 283 -15.18 21.73 3.88
C ILE A 283 -14.80 23.21 4.00
N VAL A 284 -13.74 23.64 3.31
CA VAL A 284 -13.14 24.97 3.51
C VAL A 284 -13.70 26.01 2.54
N ASN A 285 -13.93 25.64 1.29
CA ASN A 285 -14.32 26.55 0.21
C ASN A 285 -15.77 26.33 -0.25
N ASN A 286 -16.57 25.59 0.53
CA ASN A 286 -17.94 25.20 0.17
C ASN A 286 -18.02 24.52 -1.21
N GLY A 287 -16.95 23.85 -1.64
CA GLY A 287 -16.89 23.12 -2.90
C GLY A 287 -16.67 23.95 -4.16
N GLU A 288 -16.18 25.19 -4.05
CA GLU A 288 -15.92 26.08 -5.18
C GLU A 288 -15.06 25.44 -6.29
N ASN A 289 -14.07 24.61 -5.92
CA ASN A 289 -13.12 24.01 -6.86
C ASN A 289 -13.36 22.51 -7.11
N VAL A 290 -14.38 21.92 -6.50
CA VAL A 290 -14.66 20.46 -6.56
C VAL A 290 -14.80 19.96 -7.99
N LEU A 291 -15.48 20.70 -8.87
CA LEU A 291 -15.66 20.27 -10.26
C LEU A 291 -14.32 20.17 -10.99
N GLN A 292 -13.45 21.17 -10.83
CA GLN A 292 -12.12 21.16 -11.43
C GLN A 292 -11.25 20.03 -10.85
N LEU A 293 -11.30 19.80 -9.54
CA LEU A 293 -10.54 18.73 -8.89
C LEU A 293 -11.04 17.34 -9.33
N LEU A 294 -12.36 17.15 -9.48
CA LEU A 294 -12.92 15.89 -10.00
C LEU A 294 -12.54 15.67 -11.47
N GLU A 295 -12.49 16.71 -12.30
CA GLU A 295 -11.98 16.61 -13.67
C GLU A 295 -10.50 16.23 -13.71
N GLN A 296 -9.68 16.80 -12.81
CA GLN A 296 -8.27 16.42 -12.67
C GLN A 296 -8.13 14.97 -12.21
N LEU A 297 -8.92 14.55 -11.21
CA LEU A 297 -8.94 13.17 -10.73
C LEU A 297 -9.27 12.21 -11.86
N LYS A 298 -10.31 12.47 -12.65
CA LYS A 298 -10.69 11.63 -13.80
C LYS A 298 -9.59 11.54 -14.86
N LYS A 299 -8.82 12.60 -15.08
CA LYS A 299 -7.69 12.59 -16.03
C LYS A 299 -6.54 11.72 -15.55
N VAL A 300 -6.29 11.69 -14.25
CA VAL A 300 -5.16 10.98 -13.65
C VAL A 300 -5.50 9.53 -13.30
N ASN A 301 -6.70 9.29 -12.77
CA ASN A 301 -7.23 7.98 -12.44
C ASN A 301 -8.76 7.98 -12.58
N ALA A 302 -9.24 7.62 -13.79
CA ALA A 302 -10.66 7.50 -14.10
C ALA A 302 -11.37 6.39 -13.30
N GLU A 303 -10.63 5.38 -12.83
CA GLU A 303 -11.14 4.22 -12.11
C GLU A 303 -11.10 4.40 -10.58
N HIS A 304 -10.70 5.59 -10.09
CA HIS A 304 -10.60 5.89 -8.67
C HIS A 304 -11.97 5.75 -7.97
N GLU A 305 -12.00 5.21 -6.76
CA GLU A 305 -13.24 4.91 -6.02
C GLU A 305 -14.15 6.14 -5.83
N LEU A 306 -13.57 7.32 -5.54
CA LEU A 306 -14.33 8.58 -5.49
C LEU A 306 -15.03 8.92 -6.82
N VAL A 307 -14.40 8.64 -7.97
CA VAL A 307 -15.02 8.89 -9.29
C VAL A 307 -16.23 7.97 -9.47
N LYS A 308 -16.06 6.68 -9.20
CA LYS A 308 -17.12 5.66 -9.29
C LYS A 308 -18.29 5.98 -8.36
N ASP A 309 -17.99 6.37 -7.13
CA ASP A 309 -18.99 6.73 -6.13
C ASP A 309 -19.80 7.97 -6.54
N GLU A 310 -19.13 9.02 -7.02
CA GLU A 310 -19.81 10.23 -7.53
C GLU A 310 -20.70 9.93 -8.74
N GLU A 311 -20.22 9.14 -9.70
CA GLU A 311 -21.00 8.75 -10.88
C GLU A 311 -22.22 7.90 -10.51
N SER A 312 -22.04 6.93 -9.60
CA SER A 312 -23.13 6.10 -9.07
C SER A 312 -24.19 6.95 -8.36
N LYS A 313 -23.77 7.86 -7.48
CA LYS A 313 -24.68 8.75 -6.74
C LYS A 313 -25.44 9.70 -7.66
N ASN A 314 -24.78 10.26 -8.67
CA ASN A 314 -25.43 11.12 -9.67
C ASN A 314 -26.48 10.35 -10.48
N ALA A 315 -26.16 9.12 -10.94
CA ALA A 315 -27.12 8.29 -11.65
C ALA A 315 -28.35 7.94 -10.79
N ILE A 316 -28.16 7.66 -9.50
CA ILE A 316 -29.26 7.45 -8.54
C ILE A 316 -30.10 8.72 -8.43
N PHE A 317 -29.47 9.89 -8.27
CA PHE A 317 -30.18 11.16 -8.16
C PHE A 317 -31.02 11.46 -9.42
N ASP A 318 -30.44 11.30 -10.61
CA ASP A 318 -31.13 11.50 -11.88
C ASP A 318 -32.35 10.57 -12.02
N SER A 319 -32.20 9.31 -11.59
CA SER A 319 -33.31 8.36 -11.59
C SER A 319 -34.46 8.79 -10.66
N ILE A 320 -34.14 9.39 -9.52
CA ILE A 320 -35.12 9.94 -8.57
C ILE A 320 -35.81 11.14 -9.21
N VAL A 321 -35.06 12.09 -9.78
CA VAL A 321 -35.62 13.27 -10.45
C VAL A 321 -36.59 12.86 -11.56
N ALA A 322 -36.19 11.94 -12.44
CA ALA A 322 -37.02 11.45 -13.53
C ALA A 322 -38.33 10.83 -13.03
N LYS A 323 -38.28 10.04 -11.94
CA LYS A 323 -39.46 9.43 -11.32
C LYS A 323 -40.49 10.46 -10.83
N TYR A 324 -40.04 11.53 -10.19
CA TYR A 324 -40.93 12.56 -9.63
C TYR A 324 -41.40 13.57 -10.68
N GLN A 325 -40.63 13.81 -11.75
CA GLN A 325 -41.07 14.61 -12.90
C GLN A 325 -42.16 13.89 -13.71
N ALA A 326 -42.02 12.57 -13.93
CA ALA A 326 -43.05 11.78 -14.61
C ALA A 326 -44.37 11.65 -13.82
N SER A 327 -44.32 11.85 -12.49
CA SER A 327 -45.51 11.81 -11.61
C SER A 327 -46.22 13.16 -11.49
N SER A 328 -45.64 14.23 -12.04
CA SER A 328 -46.17 15.59 -12.02
C SER A 328 -46.68 16.07 -13.39
N ALA A 329 -46.69 15.18 -14.39
CA ALA A 329 -47.29 15.35 -15.72
C ALA A 329 -48.59 14.52 -15.84
#